data_AF-A0A2H9NZY5-F1
#
_entry.id   AF-A0A2H9NZY5-F1
#
_cell.length_a   1.000
_cell.length_b   1.000
_cell.length_c   1.000
_cell.angle_alpha   90.00
_cell.angle_beta   90.00
_cell.angle_gamma   90.00
#
_symmetry.space_group_name_H-M   'P 1'
#
loop_
_entity.id
_entity.type
_entity.pdbx_description
1 polymer ?
#
loop_
_entity_poly.entity_id
_entity_poly.type
_entity_poly.pdbx_seq_one_letter_code
_entity_poly.pdbx_strand_id
1 'polypeptide(L)'
;AKYYETTQTDWPASGYKNTIQMTEQTFLSKTVNEWQKVSFDELRKHHESYGKSGFFEDLGVLLIKNEMLYQLKQQNIANANDDFAVFSGLALTSLPPHITFEAVVNGTDGNSYRLQGTTFANSVSNVKITKLEFADTEKKISLDSILPQNQIIQILPKTENGPQVEPFDLVIDSDRHNIVGFENNQAMPVQILGGNDYQNLQWTGPIIFPYGKATMTFNETGVYEWSAHSLPVPGNGWRERYGNGEINVLSDKTSDLPLSEKGRIASAIIKNSEIPWSGIGTRIDGLYIEFNCAIFEMLPDAKKYYSARADQMVPFEVPIAIDSEGC
;
A
#
# COMPACT_ATOMS: atom_id res chain seq x y z
N ALA A 1 2.32 35.64 -47.25
CA ALA A 1 2.87 34.31 -46.94
C ALA A 1 4.37 34.46 -46.72
N LYS A 2 4.84 34.32 -45.49
CA LYS A 2 6.28 34.30 -45.18
C LYS A 2 6.60 32.94 -44.59
N TYR A 3 7.43 32.20 -45.32
CA TYR A 3 8.06 30.97 -44.88
C TYR A 3 9.03 31.27 -43.74
N TYR A 4 9.08 30.38 -42.75
CA TYR A 4 10.26 30.17 -41.91
C TYR A 4 10.52 28.68 -41.79
N GLU A 5 11.80 28.35 -41.97
CA GLU A 5 12.40 27.03 -42.14
C GLU A 5 12.22 26.15 -40.90
N THR A 6 11.93 24.87 -41.15
CA THR A 6 12.05 23.79 -40.17
C THR A 6 13.53 23.56 -39.90
N THR A 7 14.05 24.06 -38.79
CA THR A 7 15.32 23.59 -38.22
C THR A 7 15.02 22.39 -37.35
N GLN A 8 15.28 21.21 -37.91
CA GLN A 8 15.50 19.98 -37.15
C GLN A 8 16.66 20.25 -36.20
N THR A 9 16.38 20.34 -34.90
CA THR A 9 17.40 20.40 -33.86
C THR A 9 17.44 19.05 -33.16
N ASP A 10 18.62 18.45 -33.23
CA ASP A 10 18.97 17.17 -32.63
C ASP A 10 18.60 17.13 -31.14
N TRP A 11 18.10 15.97 -30.72
CA TRP A 11 17.91 15.61 -29.32
C TRP A 11 19.23 15.74 -28.56
N PRO A 12 19.31 16.50 -27.45
CA PRO A 12 20.40 16.33 -26.52
C PRO A 12 20.07 15.17 -25.57
N ALA A 13 20.96 14.19 -25.58
CA ALA A 13 21.07 13.14 -24.57
C ALA A 13 21.07 13.73 -23.14
N SER A 14 20.35 13.05 -22.25
CA SER A 14 20.39 13.10 -20.78
C SER A 14 21.35 14.14 -20.18
N GLY A 15 20.79 15.28 -19.73
CA GLY A 15 21.54 16.30 -18.99
C GLY A 15 20.65 16.97 -17.95
N TYR A 16 20.47 16.35 -16.79
CA TYR A 16 19.96 17.03 -15.60
C TYR A 16 20.99 18.08 -15.14
N LYS A 17 20.56 19.35 -14.98
CA LYS A 17 21.39 20.42 -14.42
C LYS A 17 20.62 21.27 -13.42
N ASN A 18 21.18 21.28 -12.21
CA ASN A 18 21.17 22.32 -11.17
C ASN A 18 19.83 22.65 -10.50
N THR A 19 19.53 21.92 -9.42
CA THR A 19 18.94 22.52 -8.22
C THR A 19 19.92 22.24 -7.08
N ILE A 20 20.45 23.31 -6.48
CA ILE A 20 21.43 23.26 -5.39
C ILE A 20 20.65 23.58 -4.12
N GLN A 21 20.37 22.56 -3.31
CA GLN A 21 20.19 22.75 -1.87
C GLN A 21 21.28 21.97 -1.17
N MET A 22 22.23 22.70 -0.58
CA MET A 22 23.10 22.15 0.46
C MET A 22 22.31 22.22 1.76
N THR A 23 22.18 21.10 2.47
CA THR A 23 21.79 21.17 3.88
C THR A 23 22.99 21.71 4.66
N GLU A 24 22.85 22.92 5.20
CA GLU A 24 23.83 23.50 6.13
C GLU A 24 23.77 22.75 7.46
N GLN A 25 24.26 21.51 7.49
CA GLN A 25 24.86 20.81 8.64
C GLN A 25 25.34 19.40 8.22
N THR A 26 26.61 19.37 7.77
CA THR A 26 27.61 18.31 8.01
C THR A 26 27.20 16.83 7.86
N PHE A 27 27.22 16.25 6.65
CA PHE A 27 27.66 14.85 6.38
C PHE A 27 27.65 14.46 4.88
N LEU A 28 26.72 14.98 4.06
CA LEU A 28 26.69 14.80 2.60
C LEU A 28 27.33 16.00 1.87
N SER A 29 28.66 16.11 1.92
CA SER A 29 29.40 17.27 1.41
C SER A 29 29.50 17.38 -0.12
N LYS A 30 28.83 16.51 -0.87
CA LYS A 30 28.80 16.49 -2.33
C LYS A 30 27.41 16.90 -2.81
N THR A 31 27.34 17.52 -3.98
CA THR A 31 26.09 17.77 -4.69
C THR A 31 25.43 16.45 -5.13
N VAL A 32 24.13 16.48 -5.42
CA VAL A 32 23.38 15.33 -5.99
C VAL A 32 24.09 14.72 -7.20
N ASN A 33 24.51 15.57 -8.15
CA ASN A 33 25.22 15.14 -9.36
C ASN A 33 26.57 14.49 -9.08
N GLU A 34 27.25 14.92 -8.03
CA GLU A 34 28.50 14.31 -7.61
C GLU A 34 28.25 12.97 -6.92
N TRP A 35 27.23 12.88 -6.05
CA TRP A 35 26.82 11.64 -5.40
C TRP A 35 26.41 10.56 -6.40
N GLN A 36 25.63 10.89 -7.42
CA GLN A 36 25.19 9.97 -8.48
C GLN A 36 26.35 9.38 -9.30
N LYS A 37 27.52 10.02 -9.31
CA LYS A 37 28.73 9.55 -10.01
C LYS A 37 29.66 8.72 -9.15
N VAL A 38 29.43 8.68 -7.84
CA VAL A 38 30.24 7.88 -6.91
C VAL A 38 30.03 6.41 -7.21
N SER A 39 31.13 5.66 -7.29
CA SER A 39 31.07 4.21 -7.51
C SER A 39 30.53 3.48 -6.29
N PHE A 40 29.97 2.28 -6.48
CA PHE A 40 29.45 1.50 -5.36
C PHE A 40 30.50 1.19 -4.29
N ASP A 41 31.75 0.91 -4.68
CA ASP A 41 32.84 0.66 -3.74
C ASP A 41 33.17 1.89 -2.88
N GLU A 42 33.05 3.09 -3.44
CA GLU A 42 33.22 4.34 -2.69
C GLU A 42 32.04 4.59 -1.76
N LEU A 43 30.80 4.35 -2.21
CA LEU A 43 29.62 4.43 -1.35
C LEU A 43 29.72 3.48 -0.15
N ARG A 44 30.24 2.27 -0.36
CA ARG A 44 30.47 1.30 0.72
C ARG A 44 31.48 1.81 1.73
N LYS A 45 32.58 2.44 1.28
CA LYS A 45 33.57 3.06 2.19
C LYS A 45 32.95 4.19 3.02
N HIS A 46 32.08 5.00 2.42
CA HIS A 46 31.31 6.01 3.14
C HIS A 46 30.41 5.33 4.19
N HIS A 47 29.55 4.40 3.78
CA HIS A 47 28.68 3.65 4.68
C HIS A 47 29.42 3.03 5.89
N GLU A 48 30.58 2.41 5.66
CA GLU A 48 31.41 1.81 6.72
C GLU A 48 32.01 2.85 7.67
N SER A 49 32.39 4.03 7.15
CA SER A 49 33.02 5.11 7.94
C SER A 49 32.02 5.90 8.79
N TYR A 50 30.76 5.99 8.35
CA TYR A 50 29.72 6.82 8.97
C TYR A 50 28.79 6.05 9.92
N GLY A 51 29.21 4.87 10.37
CA GLY A 51 28.50 4.13 11.43
C GLY A 51 27.43 3.17 10.96
N LYS A 52 27.46 2.68 9.70
CA LYS A 52 26.58 1.65 9.08
C LYS A 52 25.07 1.91 9.10
N SER A 53 24.53 2.65 10.07
CA SER A 53 23.12 3.04 10.17
C SER A 53 22.96 4.47 9.65
N GLY A 54 22.01 4.70 8.74
CA GLY A 54 21.57 6.03 8.30
C GLY A 54 22.18 6.54 6.99
N PHE A 55 23.42 6.18 6.62
CA PHE A 55 24.08 6.78 5.44
C PHE A 55 23.25 6.69 4.15
N PHE A 56 22.71 5.51 3.81
CA PHE A 56 21.92 5.33 2.59
C PHE A 56 20.54 5.97 2.70
N GLU A 57 20.00 6.07 3.91
CA GLU A 57 18.72 6.72 4.16
C GLU A 57 18.84 8.23 3.96
N ASP A 58 19.84 8.85 4.59
CA ASP A 58 20.06 10.29 4.45
C ASP A 58 20.48 10.68 3.04
N LEU A 59 21.33 9.85 2.39
CA LEU A 59 21.66 10.04 0.97
C LEU A 59 20.39 9.92 0.12
N GLY A 60 19.54 8.93 0.42
CA GLY A 60 18.26 8.74 -0.25
C GLY A 60 17.34 9.96 -0.11
N VAL A 61 17.19 10.52 1.10
CA VAL A 61 16.43 11.75 1.37
C VAL A 61 16.94 12.91 0.51
N LEU A 62 18.26 13.15 0.47
CA LEU A 62 18.85 14.21 -0.34
C LEU A 62 18.51 14.04 -1.83
N LEU A 63 18.73 12.83 -2.35
CA LEU A 63 18.53 12.53 -3.77
C LEU A 63 17.05 12.63 -4.17
N ILE A 64 16.17 12.02 -3.38
CA ILE A 64 14.75 11.95 -3.70
C ILE A 64 14.05 13.29 -3.53
N LYS A 65 14.41 14.10 -2.52
CA LYS A 65 13.86 15.45 -2.34
C LYS A 65 14.17 16.35 -3.54
N ASN A 66 15.39 16.27 -4.08
CA ASN A 66 15.77 17.02 -5.28
C ASN A 66 15.00 16.55 -6.52
N GLU A 67 14.83 15.24 -6.70
CA GLU A 67 14.04 14.72 -7.83
C GLU A 67 12.56 15.10 -7.69
N MET A 68 11.99 15.04 -6.48
CA MET A 68 10.63 15.47 -6.19
C MET A 68 10.40 16.96 -6.52
N LEU A 69 11.33 17.85 -6.12
CA LEU A 69 11.30 19.27 -6.50
C LEU A 69 11.34 19.46 -8.02
N TYR A 70 12.18 18.69 -8.72
CA TYR A 70 12.24 18.72 -10.17
C TYR A 70 10.91 18.30 -10.81
N GLN A 71 10.31 17.20 -10.36
CA GLN A 71 9.04 16.71 -10.88
C GLN A 71 7.86 17.66 -10.61
N LEU A 72 7.81 18.29 -9.43
CA LEU A 72 6.84 19.34 -9.12
C LEU A 72 6.95 20.50 -10.11
N LYS A 73 8.17 20.96 -10.38
CA LYS A 73 8.42 22.04 -11.35
C LYS A 73 8.01 21.65 -12.78
N GLN A 74 8.30 20.42 -13.23
CA GLN A 74 7.87 19.93 -14.54
C GLN A 74 6.34 19.93 -14.69
N GLN A 75 5.62 19.64 -13.61
CA GLN A 75 4.16 19.63 -13.57
C GLN A 75 3.55 21.00 -13.24
N ASN A 76 4.36 22.06 -13.11
CA ASN A 76 3.94 23.40 -12.69
C ASN A 76 3.20 23.43 -11.34
N ILE A 77 3.54 22.53 -10.42
CA ILE A 77 3.03 22.52 -9.05
C ILE A 77 3.99 23.33 -8.19
N ALA A 78 3.54 24.50 -7.74
CA ALA A 78 4.28 25.32 -6.79
C ALA A 78 3.83 25.00 -5.37
N ASN A 79 4.76 24.58 -4.50
CA ASN A 79 4.48 24.36 -3.08
C ASN A 79 4.14 25.70 -2.40
N ALA A 80 3.13 25.70 -1.54
CA ALA A 80 2.70 26.85 -0.76
C ALA A 80 3.71 27.20 0.33
N ASN A 81 4.49 26.21 0.77
CA ASN A 81 5.64 26.38 1.64
C ASN A 81 6.94 26.36 0.83
N ASP A 82 7.96 27.08 1.28
CA ASP A 82 9.26 27.11 0.60
C ASP A 82 10.00 25.76 0.64
N ASP A 83 9.61 24.86 1.56
CA ASP A 83 10.20 23.53 1.72
C ASP A 83 9.17 22.47 2.16
N PHE A 84 9.56 21.20 2.09
CA PHE A 84 8.81 20.05 2.61
C PHE A 84 9.74 18.96 3.17
N ALA A 85 9.26 18.20 4.15
CA ALA A 85 9.99 17.05 4.68
C ALA A 85 9.79 15.80 3.80
N VAL A 86 10.79 14.93 3.80
CA VAL A 86 10.76 13.62 3.14
C VAL A 86 11.00 12.56 4.19
N PHE A 87 10.15 11.55 4.20
CA PHE A 87 10.15 10.46 5.17
C PHE A 87 10.54 9.16 4.48
N SER A 88 11.43 8.39 5.09
CA SER A 88 11.75 7.04 4.67
C SER A 88 10.58 6.09 4.99
N GLY A 89 10.41 5.07 4.14
CA GLY A 89 9.47 3.99 4.33
C GLY A 89 10.20 2.65 4.40
N LEU A 90 9.63 1.63 3.75
CA LEU A 90 10.25 0.30 3.66
C LEU A 90 11.64 0.36 3.03
N ALA A 91 12.60 -0.29 3.71
CA ALA A 91 13.96 -0.51 3.25
C ALA A 91 14.23 -2.01 3.07
N LEU A 92 14.64 -2.43 1.87
CA LEU A 92 15.15 -3.79 1.65
C LEU A 92 16.55 -3.90 2.26
N THR A 93 16.77 -4.93 3.09
CA THR A 93 18.04 -5.15 3.80
C THR A 93 19.21 -5.58 2.89
N SER A 94 19.04 -5.53 1.57
CA SER A 94 20.14 -5.71 0.62
C SER A 94 21.15 -4.56 0.74
N LEU A 95 22.42 -4.81 0.39
CA LEU A 95 23.40 -3.74 0.23
C LEU A 95 23.79 -3.63 -1.25
N PRO A 96 23.53 -2.47 -1.91
CA PRO A 96 22.86 -1.29 -1.36
C PRO A 96 21.36 -1.51 -1.14
N PRO A 97 20.75 -0.81 -0.18
CA PRO A 97 19.33 -0.96 0.10
C PRO A 97 18.50 -0.29 -0.98
N HIS A 98 17.33 -0.86 -1.24
CA HIS A 98 16.24 -0.14 -1.89
C HIS A 98 15.41 0.50 -0.79
N ILE A 99 15.30 1.82 -0.79
CA ILE A 99 14.56 2.56 0.24
C ILE A 99 13.46 3.35 -0.45
N THR A 100 12.22 3.15 0.00
CA THR A 100 11.06 3.93 -0.40
C THR A 100 10.99 5.23 0.41
N PHE A 101 10.49 6.29 -0.20
CA PHE A 101 10.34 7.60 0.41
C PHE A 101 9.01 8.22 0.04
N GLU A 102 8.46 8.97 0.99
CA GLU A 102 7.21 9.70 0.81
C GLU A 102 7.35 11.14 1.30
N ALA A 103 6.65 12.03 0.61
CA ALA A 103 6.48 13.41 1.01
C ALA A 103 5.09 13.89 0.60
N VAL A 104 4.67 14.98 1.21
CA VAL A 104 3.43 15.65 0.84
C VAL A 104 3.68 17.15 0.73
N VAL A 105 3.10 17.76 -0.31
CA VAL A 105 3.15 19.21 -0.51
C VAL A 105 1.75 19.76 -0.70
N ASN A 106 1.52 20.97 -0.20
CA ASN A 106 0.31 21.73 -0.44
C ASN A 106 0.60 22.72 -1.55
N GLY A 107 -0.05 22.57 -2.71
CA GLY A 107 0.11 23.45 -3.84
C GLY A 107 -0.52 24.82 -3.62
N THR A 108 0.03 25.86 -4.24
CA THR A 108 -0.56 27.22 -4.29
C THR A 108 -1.87 27.26 -5.09
N ASP A 109 -2.15 26.20 -5.85
CA ASP A 109 -3.41 25.97 -6.55
C ASP A 109 -4.54 25.45 -5.63
N GLY A 110 -4.26 25.30 -4.33
CA GLY A 110 -5.21 24.83 -3.33
C GLY A 110 -5.36 23.31 -3.25
N ASN A 111 -4.55 22.55 -3.99
CA ASN A 111 -4.56 21.09 -3.96
C ASN A 111 -3.43 20.54 -3.09
N SER A 112 -3.62 19.37 -2.48
CA SER A 112 -2.53 18.63 -1.83
C SER A 112 -2.01 17.52 -2.75
N TYR A 113 -0.72 17.22 -2.68
CA TYR A 113 -0.08 16.24 -3.54
C TYR A 113 0.79 15.29 -2.73
N ARG A 114 0.60 13.99 -2.88
CA ARG A 114 1.50 12.95 -2.35
C ARG A 114 2.59 12.68 -3.38
N LEU A 115 3.84 12.74 -2.93
CA LEU A 115 5.01 12.37 -3.70
C LEU A 115 5.54 11.06 -3.13
N GLN A 116 5.78 10.09 -4.01
CA GLN A 116 6.34 8.80 -3.64
C GLN A 116 7.51 8.51 -4.56
N GLY A 117 8.56 7.91 -4.04
CA GLY A 117 9.66 7.46 -4.88
C GLY A 117 10.57 6.49 -4.18
N THR A 118 11.50 5.93 -4.93
CA THR A 118 12.44 4.93 -4.42
C THR A 118 13.85 5.31 -4.83
N THR A 119 14.81 5.04 -3.93
CA THR A 119 16.23 5.12 -4.25
C THR A 119 16.88 3.74 -4.18
N PHE A 120 17.88 3.54 -5.03
CA PHE A 120 18.81 2.43 -4.97
C PHE A 120 20.23 2.98 -4.96
N ALA A 121 20.97 2.73 -3.88
CA ALA A 121 22.30 3.29 -3.65
C ALA A 121 22.32 4.83 -3.71
N ASN A 122 22.86 5.38 -4.80
CA ASN A 122 22.98 6.81 -5.07
C ASN A 122 22.12 7.25 -6.27
N SER A 123 21.10 6.47 -6.63
CA SER A 123 20.23 6.74 -7.78
C SER A 123 18.76 6.73 -7.37
N VAL A 124 17.97 7.57 -8.03
CA VAL A 124 16.50 7.57 -7.92
C VAL A 124 15.95 6.69 -9.04
N SER A 125 15.10 5.72 -8.71
CA SER A 125 14.49 4.84 -9.71
C SER A 125 13.20 5.40 -10.29
N ASN A 126 12.39 6.04 -9.44
CA ASN A 126 11.08 6.54 -9.80
C ASN A 126 10.63 7.62 -8.81
N VAL A 127 9.85 8.58 -9.33
CA VAL A 127 9.04 9.49 -8.54
C VAL A 127 7.64 9.52 -9.16
N LYS A 128 6.62 9.42 -8.33
CA LYS A 128 5.22 9.53 -8.69
C LYS A 128 4.61 10.66 -7.87
N ILE A 129 3.90 11.55 -8.55
CA ILE A 129 3.10 12.60 -7.92
C ILE A 129 1.63 12.24 -8.12
N THR A 130 0.89 12.19 -7.02
CA THR A 130 -0.54 11.92 -7.02
C THR A 130 -1.24 13.05 -6.32
N LYS A 131 -2.19 13.72 -7.00
CA LYS A 131 -3.08 14.68 -6.36
C LYS A 131 -3.92 13.93 -5.32
N LEU A 132 -3.98 14.48 -4.12
CA LEU A 132 -4.81 13.97 -3.05
C LEU A 132 -6.20 14.59 -3.16
N GLU A 133 -7.21 13.73 -3.04
CA GLU A 133 -8.60 14.12 -3.03
C GLU A 133 -9.17 13.82 -1.65
N PHE A 134 -9.79 14.82 -1.04
CA PHE A 134 -10.42 14.69 0.26
C PHE A 134 -11.93 14.57 0.08
N ALA A 135 -12.50 13.56 0.72
CA ALA A 135 -13.94 13.36 0.74
C ALA A 135 -14.59 14.32 1.73
N ASP A 136 -15.83 14.70 1.43
CA ASP A 136 -16.71 15.35 2.39
C ASP A 136 -17.16 14.31 3.42
N THR A 137 -16.56 14.35 4.61
CA THR A 137 -16.79 13.35 5.67
C THR A 137 -18.19 13.47 6.30
N GLU A 138 -18.94 14.53 6.03
CA GLU A 138 -20.32 14.70 6.52
C GLU A 138 -21.35 14.02 5.63
N LYS A 139 -21.00 13.71 4.37
CA LYS A 139 -21.92 13.02 3.45
C LYS A 139 -22.03 11.54 3.81
N LYS A 140 -23.22 10.97 3.76
CA LYS A 140 -23.34 9.50 3.84
C LYS A 140 -22.90 8.89 2.52
N ILE A 141 -22.11 7.83 2.59
CA ILE A 141 -21.79 6.98 1.45
C ILE A 141 -22.61 5.68 1.53
N SER A 142 -22.99 5.13 0.38
CA SER A 142 -23.71 3.87 0.34
C SER A 142 -22.74 2.72 0.50
N LEU A 143 -23.22 1.64 1.14
CA LEU A 143 -22.44 0.41 1.28
C LEU A 143 -21.95 -0.16 -0.06
N ASP A 144 -22.76 -0.04 -1.12
CA ASP A 144 -22.41 -0.51 -2.46
C ASP A 144 -21.22 0.24 -3.08
N SER A 145 -20.89 1.44 -2.58
CA SER A 145 -19.72 2.20 -3.01
C SER A 145 -18.43 1.78 -2.31
N ILE A 146 -18.55 1.05 -1.19
CA ILE A 146 -17.43 0.59 -0.36
C ILE A 146 -17.09 -0.86 -0.70
N LEU A 147 -18.09 -1.67 -1.03
CA LEU A 147 -17.90 -3.09 -1.29
C LEU A 147 -17.43 -3.35 -2.73
N PRO A 148 -16.54 -4.33 -2.94
CA PRO A 148 -16.11 -4.71 -4.29
C PRO A 148 -17.30 -5.20 -5.11
N GLN A 149 -17.42 -4.70 -6.35
CA GLN A 149 -18.51 -5.09 -7.27
C GLN A 149 -18.46 -6.58 -7.65
N ASN A 150 -17.27 -7.18 -7.64
CA ASN A 150 -17.05 -8.59 -7.95
C ASN A 150 -16.61 -9.34 -6.69
N GLN A 151 -17.48 -10.19 -6.15
CA GLN A 151 -17.21 -11.05 -4.99
C GLN A 151 -16.48 -12.33 -5.40
N ILE A 152 -15.38 -12.20 -6.14
CA ILE A 152 -14.61 -13.33 -6.67
C ILE A 152 -13.21 -13.29 -6.09
N ILE A 153 -12.78 -14.43 -5.55
CA ILE A 153 -11.43 -14.69 -5.10
C ILE A 153 -10.70 -15.50 -6.18
N GLN A 154 -9.57 -14.99 -6.65
CA GLN A 154 -8.70 -15.66 -7.60
C GLN A 154 -7.55 -16.35 -6.86
N ILE A 155 -7.33 -17.63 -7.16
CA ILE A 155 -6.24 -18.44 -6.61
C ILE A 155 -5.16 -18.52 -7.69
N LEU A 156 -4.16 -17.66 -7.57
CA LEU A 156 -3.17 -17.39 -8.62
C LEU A 156 -1.98 -18.35 -8.56
N PRO A 157 -1.35 -18.70 -9.70
CA PRO A 157 -0.18 -19.57 -9.73
C PRO A 157 0.87 -19.17 -8.70
N LYS A 158 1.39 -20.16 -7.99
CA LYS A 158 2.43 -19.94 -6.98
C LYS A 158 3.66 -19.30 -7.63
N THR A 159 4.18 -18.25 -7.00
CA THR A 159 5.42 -17.58 -7.41
C THR A 159 6.58 -18.02 -6.51
N GLU A 160 7.79 -17.52 -6.79
CA GLU A 160 8.95 -17.72 -5.91
C GLU A 160 8.70 -17.19 -4.48
N ASN A 161 7.81 -16.20 -4.35
CA ASN A 161 7.39 -15.61 -3.07
C ASN A 161 6.26 -16.39 -2.37
N GLY A 162 5.85 -17.53 -2.94
CA GLY A 162 4.84 -18.40 -2.36
C GLY A 162 3.45 -18.24 -2.98
N PRO A 163 2.42 -18.78 -2.31
CA PRO A 163 1.06 -18.79 -2.81
C PRO A 163 0.48 -17.37 -2.93
N GLN A 164 -0.35 -17.12 -3.96
CA GLN A 164 -0.87 -15.80 -4.30
C GLN A 164 -2.39 -15.84 -4.43
N VAL A 165 -3.09 -14.85 -3.86
CA VAL A 165 -4.55 -14.71 -3.96
C VAL A 165 -4.95 -13.26 -4.16
N GLU A 166 -6.04 -13.03 -4.88
CA GLU A 166 -6.59 -11.70 -5.10
C GLU A 166 -8.14 -11.71 -5.08
N PRO A 167 -8.79 -10.90 -4.22
CA PRO A 167 -8.21 -10.18 -3.09
C PRO A 167 -7.80 -11.12 -1.94
N PHE A 168 -6.91 -10.64 -1.07
CA PHE A 168 -6.56 -11.36 0.17
C PHE A 168 -7.66 -11.28 1.23
N ASP A 169 -8.19 -10.07 1.45
CA ASP A 169 -9.33 -9.82 2.34
C ASP A 169 -10.54 -9.42 1.48
N LEU A 170 -11.54 -10.29 1.40
CA LEU A 170 -12.81 -10.00 0.71
C LEU A 170 -13.85 -9.56 1.73
N VAL A 171 -14.57 -8.47 1.44
CA VAL A 171 -15.69 -8.00 2.26
C VAL A 171 -16.99 -8.18 1.49
N ILE A 172 -17.99 -8.81 2.10
CA ILE A 172 -19.31 -9.06 1.50
C ILE A 172 -20.46 -8.70 2.45
N ASP A 173 -21.59 -8.32 1.88
CA ASP A 173 -22.84 -8.06 2.61
C ASP A 173 -23.80 -9.24 2.47
N SER A 174 -24.01 -10.01 3.54
CA SER A 174 -24.87 -11.20 3.49
C SER A 174 -26.34 -10.86 3.22
N ASP A 175 -26.79 -9.64 3.51
CA ASP A 175 -28.18 -9.21 3.31
C ASP A 175 -28.48 -8.91 1.84
N ARG A 176 -27.45 -8.65 1.03
CA ARG A 176 -27.57 -8.31 -0.40
C ARG A 176 -26.91 -9.32 -1.33
N HIS A 177 -25.70 -9.75 -0.98
CA HIS A 177 -24.81 -10.55 -1.80
C HIS A 177 -23.98 -11.48 -0.91
N ASN A 178 -24.52 -12.67 -0.67
CA ASN A 178 -23.93 -13.70 0.19
C ASN A 178 -23.16 -14.78 -0.57
N ILE A 179 -22.97 -14.63 -1.90
CA ILE A 179 -22.32 -15.66 -2.74
C ILE A 179 -20.92 -15.19 -3.13
N VAL A 180 -19.91 -15.92 -2.65
CA VAL A 180 -18.51 -15.73 -3.03
C VAL A 180 -18.16 -16.70 -4.15
N GLY A 181 -17.59 -16.17 -5.24
CA GLY A 181 -16.96 -16.94 -6.28
C GLY A 181 -15.49 -17.25 -5.95
N PHE A 182 -15.04 -18.43 -6.34
CA PHE A 182 -13.63 -18.82 -6.32
C PHE A 182 -13.22 -19.22 -7.73
N GLU A 183 -12.09 -18.69 -8.20
CA GLU A 183 -11.52 -18.98 -9.50
C GLU A 183 -10.13 -19.60 -9.32
N ASN A 184 -9.98 -20.83 -9.82
CA ASN A 184 -8.74 -21.57 -9.70
C ASN A 184 -7.86 -21.34 -10.93
N ASN A 185 -6.83 -20.51 -10.82
CA ASN A 185 -5.87 -20.29 -11.91
C ASN A 185 -4.68 -21.27 -11.86
N GLN A 186 -4.71 -22.28 -10.98
CA GLN A 186 -3.71 -23.36 -10.98
C GLN A 186 -3.95 -24.37 -12.11
N ALA A 187 -2.87 -25.02 -12.53
CA ALA A 187 -2.92 -26.18 -13.44
C ALA A 187 -3.42 -27.48 -12.78
N MET A 188 -3.83 -27.43 -11.51
CA MET A 188 -4.26 -28.59 -10.73
C MET A 188 -5.50 -28.28 -9.89
N PRO A 189 -6.30 -29.31 -9.49
CA PRO A 189 -7.49 -29.08 -8.71
C PRO A 189 -7.14 -28.59 -7.29
N VAL A 190 -7.94 -27.66 -6.79
CA VAL A 190 -7.82 -27.10 -5.44
C VAL A 190 -9.10 -27.34 -4.64
N GLN A 191 -8.97 -27.57 -3.35
CA GLN A 191 -10.08 -27.61 -2.40
C GLN A 191 -10.02 -26.38 -1.49
N ILE A 192 -11.15 -25.70 -1.34
CA ILE A 192 -11.29 -24.60 -0.38
C ILE A 192 -11.61 -25.20 0.99
N LEU A 193 -10.90 -24.75 2.01
CA LEU A 193 -11.00 -25.24 3.38
C LEU A 193 -11.18 -24.05 4.34
N GLY A 194 -11.97 -24.26 5.39
CA GLY A 194 -12.19 -23.28 6.45
C GLY A 194 -11.11 -23.32 7.51
N GLY A 195 -10.42 -22.20 7.68
CA GLY A 195 -9.28 -22.03 8.57
C GLY A 195 -7.92 -22.12 7.87
N ASN A 196 -6.90 -21.73 8.63
CA ASN A 196 -5.50 -21.80 8.21
C ASN A 196 -4.81 -23.13 8.57
N ASP A 197 -5.47 -23.97 9.38
CA ASP A 197 -4.97 -25.26 9.83
C ASP A 197 -5.81 -26.41 9.23
N TYR A 198 -5.19 -27.21 8.37
CA TYR A 198 -5.83 -28.36 7.75
C TYR A 198 -6.18 -29.48 8.73
N GLN A 199 -5.63 -29.46 9.95
CA GLN A 199 -5.92 -30.43 11.01
C GLN A 199 -7.14 -30.06 11.84
N ASN A 200 -7.55 -28.79 11.83
CA ASN A 200 -8.69 -28.28 12.60
C ASN A 200 -9.60 -27.43 11.71
N LEU A 201 -10.22 -28.08 10.73
CA LEU A 201 -11.08 -27.44 9.75
C LEU A 201 -12.39 -26.98 10.40
N GLN A 202 -12.69 -25.69 10.27
CA GLN A 202 -13.95 -25.13 10.71
C GLN A 202 -15.09 -25.47 9.74
N TRP A 203 -14.77 -25.59 8.45
CA TRP A 203 -15.71 -25.94 7.38
C TRP A 203 -14.95 -26.46 6.16
N THR A 204 -15.67 -27.04 5.19
CA THR A 204 -15.10 -27.54 3.92
C THR A 204 -15.88 -26.96 2.76
N GLY A 205 -15.17 -26.31 1.86
CA GLY A 205 -15.71 -25.69 0.65
C GLY A 205 -15.59 -26.57 -0.60
N PRO A 206 -15.83 -25.99 -1.78
CA PRO A 206 -15.85 -26.73 -3.04
C PRO A 206 -14.45 -27.22 -3.47
N ILE A 207 -14.46 -28.27 -4.32
CA ILE A 207 -13.31 -28.64 -5.14
C ILE A 207 -13.45 -27.94 -6.49
N ILE A 208 -12.39 -27.26 -6.91
CA ILE A 208 -12.35 -26.47 -8.15
C ILE A 208 -11.31 -27.09 -9.06
N PHE A 209 -11.75 -27.58 -10.21
CA PHE A 209 -10.86 -28.13 -11.25
C PHE A 209 -9.92 -27.04 -11.80
N PRO A 210 -8.81 -27.43 -12.46
CA PRO A 210 -7.88 -26.48 -13.08
C PRO A 210 -8.61 -25.48 -13.98
N TYR A 211 -8.30 -24.19 -13.82
CA TYR A 211 -8.92 -23.09 -14.58
C TYR A 211 -10.46 -23.00 -14.46
N GLY A 212 -11.01 -23.65 -13.42
CA GLY A 212 -12.43 -23.71 -13.14
C GLY A 212 -12.87 -22.63 -12.15
N LYS A 213 -14.19 -22.54 -11.98
CA LYS A 213 -14.83 -21.68 -10.98
C LYS A 213 -15.78 -22.50 -10.12
N ALA A 214 -15.93 -22.08 -8.86
CA ALA A 214 -16.96 -22.57 -7.97
C ALA A 214 -17.52 -21.39 -7.17
N THR A 215 -18.66 -21.60 -6.53
CA THR A 215 -19.26 -20.61 -5.63
C THR A 215 -19.57 -21.22 -4.28
N MET A 216 -19.62 -20.38 -3.26
CA MET A 216 -19.99 -20.75 -1.90
C MET A 216 -20.82 -19.62 -1.28
N THR A 217 -21.79 -19.98 -0.44
CA THR A 217 -22.69 -19.02 0.20
C THR A 217 -22.33 -18.84 1.67
N PHE A 218 -22.31 -17.60 2.15
CA PHE A 218 -22.03 -17.23 3.53
C PHE A 218 -23.21 -16.44 4.11
N ASN A 219 -24.03 -17.10 4.93
CA ASN A 219 -25.30 -16.54 5.46
C ASN A 219 -25.19 -15.95 6.86
N GLU A 220 -24.06 -16.17 7.53
CA GLU A 220 -23.84 -15.71 8.89
C GLU A 220 -22.78 -14.62 8.88
N THR A 221 -23.00 -13.62 9.74
CA THR A 221 -22.09 -12.49 9.92
C THR A 221 -20.89 -12.94 10.72
N GLY A 222 -19.71 -12.51 10.32
CA GLY A 222 -18.47 -12.87 11.00
C GLY A 222 -17.28 -12.91 10.05
N VAL A 223 -16.16 -13.38 10.59
CA VAL A 223 -14.91 -13.54 9.85
C VAL A 223 -14.66 -15.00 9.53
N TYR A 224 -14.53 -15.32 8.25
CA TYR A 224 -14.26 -16.66 7.76
C TYR A 224 -12.85 -16.73 7.19
N GLU A 225 -11.93 -17.29 7.97
CA GLU A 225 -10.63 -17.67 7.45
C GLU A 225 -10.76 -18.83 6.47
N TRP A 226 -10.02 -18.79 5.37
CA TRP A 226 -10.03 -19.84 4.38
C TRP A 226 -8.65 -20.10 3.81
N SER A 227 -8.46 -21.30 3.25
CA SER A 227 -7.25 -21.70 2.56
C SER A 227 -7.57 -22.57 1.34
N ALA A 228 -6.79 -22.41 0.26
CA ALA A 228 -6.84 -23.27 -0.92
C ALA A 228 -5.74 -24.32 -0.85
N HIS A 229 -6.10 -25.58 -1.02
CA HIS A 229 -5.19 -26.71 -0.85
C HIS A 229 -5.26 -27.70 -2.01
N SER A 230 -4.16 -28.39 -2.30
CA SER A 230 -4.18 -29.55 -3.17
C SER A 230 -5.13 -30.63 -2.62
N LEU A 231 -5.69 -31.44 -3.51
CA LEU A 231 -6.41 -32.64 -3.09
C LEU A 231 -5.46 -33.61 -2.36
N PRO A 232 -5.96 -34.38 -1.38
CA PRO A 232 -5.16 -35.40 -0.71
C PRO A 232 -4.73 -36.47 -1.71
N VAL A 233 -3.43 -36.78 -1.75
CA VAL A 233 -2.87 -37.84 -2.59
C VAL A 233 -2.56 -39.05 -1.69
N PRO A 234 -2.92 -40.29 -2.09
CA PRO A 234 -2.58 -41.47 -1.32
C PRO A 234 -1.07 -41.54 -1.02
N GLY A 235 -0.70 -41.65 0.26
CA GLY A 235 0.69 -41.75 0.70
C GLY A 235 1.42 -40.43 0.95
N ASN A 236 0.81 -39.27 0.64
CA ASN A 236 1.35 -37.96 0.98
C ASN A 236 0.33 -37.17 1.82
N GLY A 237 0.63 -37.02 3.12
CA GLY A 237 -0.27 -36.37 4.09
C GLY A 237 -0.28 -34.84 4.02
N TRP A 238 0.62 -34.23 3.24
CA TRP A 238 0.76 -32.78 3.14
C TRP A 238 -0.06 -32.26 1.96
N ARG A 239 -1.17 -31.58 2.25
CA ARG A 239 -1.90 -30.82 1.23
C ARG A 239 -1.13 -29.53 0.94
N GLU A 240 -0.54 -29.40 -0.24
CA GLU A 240 0.14 -28.17 -0.63
C GLU A 240 -0.85 -27.00 -0.57
N ARG A 241 -0.43 -25.87 0.01
CA ARG A 241 -1.25 -24.66 0.12
C ARG A 241 -1.00 -23.76 -1.09
N TYR A 242 -2.07 -23.35 -1.75
CA TYR A 242 -2.09 -22.45 -2.91
C TYR A 242 -2.59 -21.05 -2.60
N GLY A 243 -3.12 -20.83 -1.40
CA GLY A 243 -3.56 -19.52 -0.98
C GLY A 243 -4.30 -19.56 0.35
N ASN A 244 -4.55 -18.38 0.89
CA ASN A 244 -5.42 -18.15 2.05
C ASN A 244 -5.84 -16.69 2.11
N GLY A 245 -6.84 -16.44 2.92
CA GLY A 245 -7.30 -15.09 3.18
C GLY A 245 -8.46 -15.08 4.16
N GLU A 246 -9.16 -13.97 4.20
CA GLU A 246 -10.35 -13.76 5.03
C GLU A 246 -11.54 -13.34 4.17
N ILE A 247 -12.69 -13.94 4.45
CA ILE A 247 -13.98 -13.47 3.95
C ILE A 247 -14.70 -12.83 5.14
N ASN A 248 -14.87 -11.52 5.06
CA ASN A 248 -15.48 -10.68 6.09
C ASN A 248 -16.93 -10.43 5.72
N VAL A 249 -17.84 -11.07 6.44
CA VAL A 249 -19.28 -11.04 6.14
C VAL A 249 -19.94 -10.05 7.08
N LEU A 250 -20.44 -8.95 6.53
CA LEU A 250 -21.25 -7.98 7.24
C LEU A 250 -22.75 -8.22 7.01
N SER A 251 -23.54 -7.80 8.00
CA SER A 251 -24.99 -7.69 7.97
C SER A 251 -25.45 -6.61 8.97
N ASP A 252 -26.76 -6.43 9.11
CA ASP A 252 -27.35 -5.65 10.21
C ASP A 252 -26.90 -6.10 11.63
N LYS A 253 -26.42 -7.33 11.80
CA LYS A 253 -25.94 -7.90 13.08
C LYS A 253 -24.46 -7.66 13.34
N THR A 254 -23.73 -6.99 12.46
CA THR A 254 -22.28 -6.80 12.61
C THR A 254 -21.93 -6.08 13.92
N SER A 255 -22.79 -5.17 14.38
CA SER A 255 -22.63 -4.43 15.63
C SER A 255 -22.60 -5.32 16.89
N ASP A 256 -23.22 -6.50 16.81
CA ASP A 256 -23.33 -7.47 17.92
C ASP A 256 -22.09 -8.38 18.04
N LEU A 257 -21.20 -8.36 17.04
CA LEU A 257 -19.99 -9.18 17.06
C LEU A 257 -19.01 -8.71 18.16
N PRO A 258 -18.14 -9.62 18.65
CA PRO A 258 -17.03 -9.26 19.52
C PRO A 258 -16.18 -8.15 18.88
N LEU A 259 -15.64 -7.24 19.71
CA LEU A 259 -14.84 -6.11 19.24
C LEU A 259 -13.68 -6.53 18.33
N SER A 260 -13.05 -7.67 18.61
CA SER A 260 -11.98 -8.23 17.78
C SER A 260 -12.42 -8.57 16.36
N GLU A 261 -13.64 -9.09 16.19
CA GLU A 261 -14.20 -9.40 14.87
C GLU A 261 -14.66 -8.13 14.15
N LYS A 262 -15.30 -7.19 14.87
CA LYS A 262 -15.64 -5.88 14.31
C LYS A 262 -14.42 -5.14 13.79
N GLY A 263 -13.32 -5.16 14.55
CA GLY A 263 -12.05 -4.56 14.15
C GLY A 263 -11.45 -5.21 12.89
N ARG A 264 -11.55 -6.55 12.75
CA ARG A 264 -11.08 -7.26 11.55
C ARG A 264 -11.89 -6.89 10.31
N ILE A 265 -13.23 -6.91 10.42
CA ILE A 265 -14.11 -6.52 9.31
C ILE A 265 -13.87 -5.06 8.92
N ALA A 266 -13.74 -4.16 9.90
CA ALA A 266 -13.45 -2.76 9.66
C ALA A 266 -12.06 -2.58 9.01
N SER A 267 -11.04 -3.32 9.46
CA SER A 267 -9.71 -3.32 8.85
C SER A 267 -9.77 -3.77 7.38
N ALA A 268 -10.52 -4.82 7.06
CA ALA A 268 -10.70 -5.29 5.69
C ALA A 268 -11.40 -4.25 4.80
N ILE A 269 -12.37 -3.49 5.32
CA ILE A 269 -13.00 -2.37 4.60
C ILE A 269 -11.95 -1.30 4.26
N ILE A 270 -11.17 -0.87 5.26
CA ILE A 270 -10.22 0.22 5.11
C ILE A 270 -9.00 -0.19 4.28
N LYS A 271 -8.54 -1.44 4.36
CA LYS A 271 -7.47 -1.98 3.48
C LYS A 271 -7.81 -1.84 2.01
N ASN A 272 -9.10 -1.97 1.67
CA ASN A 272 -9.63 -1.85 0.32
C ASN A 272 -10.10 -0.42 -0.03
N SER A 273 -9.81 0.57 0.81
CA SER A 273 -10.22 1.97 0.64
C SER A 273 -9.10 2.87 0.11
N GLU A 274 -9.42 4.14 -0.12
CA GLU A 274 -8.48 5.19 -0.46
C GLU A 274 -7.69 5.78 0.73
N ILE A 275 -7.98 5.37 1.96
CA ILE A 275 -7.28 5.86 3.15
C ILE A 275 -5.80 5.42 3.08
N PRO A 276 -4.82 6.35 3.19
CA PRO A 276 -3.41 6.07 2.93
C PRO A 276 -2.69 5.47 4.15
N TRP A 277 -3.12 4.30 4.59
CA TRP A 277 -2.53 3.58 5.73
C TRP A 277 -1.11 3.07 5.43
N SER A 278 -0.22 3.10 6.43
CA SER A 278 1.09 2.40 6.42
C SER A 278 1.03 1.10 7.23
N GLY A 279 0.17 1.07 8.25
CA GLY A 279 -0.17 -0.11 9.02
C GLY A 279 -1.65 -0.11 9.40
N ILE A 280 -2.23 -1.30 9.51
CA ILE A 280 -3.64 -1.43 9.87
C ILE A 280 -3.88 -2.77 10.57
N GLY A 281 -4.72 -2.75 11.59
CA GLY A 281 -5.09 -3.98 12.28
C GLY A 281 -6.11 -3.76 13.39
N THR A 282 -6.21 -4.76 14.26
CA THR A 282 -7.12 -4.75 15.40
C THR A 282 -6.32 -4.73 16.69
N ARG A 283 -6.62 -3.77 17.55
CA ARG A 283 -6.08 -3.68 18.93
C ARG A 283 -7.20 -3.95 19.94
N ILE A 284 -6.86 -3.97 21.23
CA ILE A 284 -7.83 -4.26 22.31
C ILE A 284 -8.97 -3.24 22.37
N ASP A 285 -8.74 -2.06 21.80
CA ASP A 285 -9.61 -0.89 21.79
C ASP A 285 -10.40 -0.74 20.48
N GLY A 286 -10.09 -1.49 19.43
CA GLY A 286 -10.86 -1.49 18.18
C GLY A 286 -10.00 -1.54 16.92
N LEU A 287 -10.43 -0.80 15.89
CA LEU A 287 -9.69 -0.62 14.66
C LEU A 287 -8.54 0.35 14.88
N TYR A 288 -7.39 -0.02 14.36
CA TYR A 288 -6.18 0.78 14.42
C TYR A 288 -5.64 1.04 13.01
N ILE A 289 -5.31 2.30 12.73
CA ILE A 289 -4.75 2.75 11.45
C ILE A 289 -3.49 3.60 11.74
N GLU A 290 -2.36 3.17 11.20
CA GLU A 290 -1.10 3.91 11.16
C GLU A 290 -0.99 4.70 9.87
N PHE A 291 -0.50 5.94 9.98
CA PHE A 291 -0.06 6.72 8.83
C PHE A 291 1.42 7.04 8.90
N ASN A 292 2.01 7.20 7.72
CA ASN A 292 3.32 7.81 7.58
C ASN A 292 3.29 9.26 8.10
N CYS A 293 4.37 9.72 8.74
CA CYS A 293 4.51 11.08 9.27
C CYS A 293 4.15 12.18 8.25
N ALA A 294 4.41 11.95 6.96
CA ALA A 294 4.07 12.88 5.88
C ALA A 294 2.58 13.27 5.86
N ILE A 295 1.68 12.36 6.26
CA ILE A 295 0.24 12.60 6.29
C ILE A 295 -0.15 13.59 7.40
N PHE A 296 0.54 13.56 8.53
CA PHE A 296 0.28 14.47 9.65
C PHE A 296 0.83 15.89 9.40
N GLU A 297 1.89 16.03 8.60
CA GLU A 297 2.38 17.36 8.20
C GLU A 297 1.48 18.03 7.15
N MET A 298 0.78 17.23 6.34
CA MET A 298 -0.12 17.73 5.31
C MET A 298 -1.38 18.42 5.87
N LEU A 299 -2.01 17.75 6.83
CA LEU A 299 -3.28 18.15 7.43
C LEU A 299 -3.04 18.35 8.94
N PRO A 300 -3.09 19.59 9.45
CA PRO A 300 -2.96 19.85 10.89
C PRO A 300 -3.91 19.01 11.75
N ASP A 301 -5.08 18.66 11.20
CA ASP A 301 -6.10 17.83 11.82
C ASP A 301 -6.23 16.43 11.17
N ALA A 302 -5.14 15.86 10.62
CA ALA A 302 -5.16 14.57 9.91
C ALA A 302 -5.86 13.46 10.73
N LYS A 303 -5.58 13.38 12.04
CA LYS A 303 -6.24 12.41 12.94
C LYS A 303 -7.76 12.55 12.88
N LYS A 304 -8.26 13.78 13.04
CA LYS A 304 -9.70 14.06 13.04
C LYS A 304 -10.33 13.76 11.68
N TYR A 305 -9.69 14.19 10.59
CA TYR A 305 -10.20 13.96 9.23
C TYR A 305 -10.29 12.47 8.92
N TYR A 306 -9.22 11.72 9.13
CA TYR A 306 -9.20 10.30 8.78
C TYR A 306 -9.98 9.41 9.74
N SER A 307 -10.12 9.77 11.01
CA SER A 307 -11.11 9.14 11.90
C SER A 307 -12.52 9.32 11.34
N ALA A 308 -12.92 10.55 11.01
CA ALA A 308 -14.24 10.81 10.45
C ALA A 308 -14.46 10.12 9.10
N ARG A 309 -13.42 10.04 8.26
CA ARG A 309 -13.47 9.32 7.00
C ARG A 309 -13.61 7.81 7.20
N ALA A 310 -12.89 7.22 8.16
CA ALA A 310 -13.03 5.81 8.47
C ALA A 310 -14.42 5.49 9.06
N ASP A 311 -14.94 6.34 9.95
CA ASP A 311 -16.32 6.23 10.48
C ASP A 311 -17.37 6.30 9.38
N GLN A 312 -17.14 7.12 8.35
CA GLN A 312 -18.03 7.23 7.19
C GLN A 312 -18.04 5.94 6.35
N MET A 313 -16.92 5.19 6.32
CA MET A 313 -16.76 3.96 5.53
C MET A 313 -17.17 2.69 6.25
N VAL A 314 -17.02 2.65 7.58
CA VAL A 314 -17.39 1.48 8.37
C VAL A 314 -18.87 1.59 8.76
N PRO A 315 -19.77 0.73 8.24
CA PRO A 315 -21.22 0.89 8.40
C PRO A 315 -21.76 0.45 9.78
N PHE A 316 -20.88 0.25 10.76
CA PHE A 316 -21.20 -0.24 12.10
C PHE A 316 -20.27 0.39 13.14
N GLU A 317 -20.67 0.34 14.41
CA GLU A 317 -19.91 0.99 15.48
C GLU A 317 -18.68 0.17 15.90
N VAL A 318 -17.50 0.75 15.66
CA VAL A 318 -16.21 0.27 16.13
C VAL A 318 -15.34 1.49 16.49
N PRO A 319 -14.65 1.51 17.64
CA PRO A 319 -13.72 2.60 17.93
C PRO A 319 -12.55 2.59 16.92
N ILE A 320 -12.14 3.78 16.49
CA ILE A 320 -11.07 3.97 15.50
C ILE A 320 -9.95 4.78 16.14
N ALA A 321 -8.75 4.20 16.17
CA ALA A 321 -7.54 4.86 16.62
C ALA A 321 -6.64 5.17 15.41
N ILE A 322 -6.31 6.45 15.24
CA ILE A 322 -5.34 6.93 14.25
C ILE A 322 -4.03 7.28 14.94
N ASP A 323 -2.93 6.74 14.43
CA ASP A 323 -1.62 6.86 15.05
C ASP A 323 -0.51 7.15 14.03
N SER A 324 0.60 7.66 14.54
CA SER A 324 1.80 7.92 13.76
C SER A 324 2.81 6.80 13.92
N GLU A 325 3.21 6.20 12.80
CA GLU A 325 4.35 5.29 12.80
C GLU A 325 5.65 6.10 12.91
N GLY A 326 6.34 6.01 14.05
CA GLY A 326 7.70 6.53 14.19
C GLY A 326 7.85 8.06 14.20
N CYS A 327 6.75 8.81 14.37
CA CYS A 327 6.76 10.20 14.84
C CYS A 327 6.42 10.22 16.34
#